data_AF-A0A961B7C0-F1
#
_entry.id   AF-A0A961B7C0-F1
#
_cell.length_a   1.000
_cell.length_b   1.000
_cell.length_c   1.000
_cell.angle_alpha   90.00
_cell.angle_beta   90.00
_cell.angle_gamma   90.00
#
_symmetry.space_group_name_H-M   'P 1'
#
loop_
_entity.id
_entity.type
_entity.pdbx_description
1 polymer ?
#
loop_
_entity_poly.entity_id
_entity_poly.type
_entity_poly.pdbx_seq_one_letter_code
_entity_poly.pdbx_strand_id
1 'polypeptide(L)'
;TLYVTLEPCSTRGRTGACTDAILEGRFRRVVIGTADPNPKHSGAAISILRNRGVEVECGCLESKATDLIRFFAKHVTTGRPYLIAKSAITLDGRTTLRNGDGPWISSKESRRDVQRWRRRIDAILIGGETLRRDNPRLTLRGAFAKGRPQPWRIVLSQSGDLPEEAYPFTDSHRDRTRVFVGESLEAVLDRLGAEGVTSAMLESGGRLFGAALSAGLIDEIILYVAPFLGGGSTGLGSPGGFLADLESPTFKRFGNDIRVTGRPRLRPLS
;
A
#
# COMPACT_ATOMS: atom_id res chain seq x y z
N THR A 1 30.52 -16.19 -4.00
CA THR A 1 29.49 -15.77 -3.04
C THR A 1 28.23 -15.41 -3.78
N LEU A 2 27.06 -15.83 -3.29
CA LEU A 2 25.76 -15.44 -3.81
C LEU A 2 25.11 -14.44 -2.85
N TYR A 3 24.53 -13.35 -3.38
CA TYR A 3 23.77 -12.38 -2.60
C TYR A 3 22.29 -12.47 -3.00
N VAL A 4 21.41 -12.63 -2.02
CA VAL A 4 19.96 -12.69 -2.22
C VAL A 4 19.26 -11.77 -1.22
N THR A 5 18.22 -11.07 -1.66
CA THR A 5 17.54 -10.08 -0.81
C THR A 5 16.57 -10.72 0.18
N LEU A 6 16.06 -11.91 -0.13
CA LEU A 6 15.15 -12.70 0.70
C LEU A 6 15.72 -14.12 0.84
N GLU A 7 15.42 -14.78 1.96
CA GLU A 7 15.74 -16.18 2.17
C GLU A 7 15.31 -17.05 0.96
N PRO A 8 16.21 -17.86 0.39
CA PRO A 8 15.88 -18.76 -0.71
C PRO A 8 14.75 -19.71 -0.34
N CYS A 9 13.84 -20.03 -1.26
CA CYS A 9 12.83 -21.04 -0.97
C CYS A 9 13.46 -22.42 -0.74
N SER A 10 12.96 -23.13 0.27
CA SER A 10 13.45 -24.44 0.73
C SER A 10 12.53 -25.60 0.36
N THR A 11 11.37 -25.31 -0.22
CA THR A 11 10.36 -26.30 -0.63
C THR A 11 10.15 -26.26 -2.14
N ARG A 12 9.77 -27.41 -2.72
CA ARG A 12 9.39 -27.48 -4.13
C ARG A 12 7.96 -26.99 -4.29
N GLY A 13 7.79 -25.90 -5.02
CA GLY A 13 6.50 -25.35 -5.41
C GLY A 13 6.18 -25.66 -6.87
N ARG A 14 5.82 -24.62 -7.64
CA ARG A 14 5.67 -24.72 -9.11
C ARG A 14 7.00 -25.00 -9.82
N THR A 15 8.11 -24.59 -9.22
CA THR A 15 9.49 -24.85 -9.65
C THR A 15 10.26 -25.56 -8.54
N GLY A 16 11.45 -26.07 -8.87
CA GLY A 16 12.39 -26.61 -7.88
C GLY A 16 12.75 -25.60 -6.78
N ALA A 17 13.25 -26.10 -5.64
CA ALA A 17 13.66 -25.26 -4.51
C ALA A 17 14.94 -24.49 -4.86
N CYS A 18 15.02 -23.22 -4.48
CA CYS A 18 16.23 -22.42 -4.68
C CYS A 18 17.42 -22.99 -3.92
N THR A 19 17.21 -23.64 -2.76
CA THR A 19 18.26 -24.35 -2.04
C THR A 19 18.92 -25.43 -2.90
N ASP A 20 18.16 -26.19 -3.70
CA ASP A 20 18.70 -27.22 -4.59
C ASP A 20 19.61 -26.57 -5.64
N ALA A 21 19.11 -25.53 -6.32
CA ALA A 21 19.88 -24.79 -7.33
C ALA A 21 21.16 -24.13 -6.79
N ILE A 22 21.12 -23.63 -5.54
CA ILE A 22 22.31 -23.05 -4.89
C ILE A 22 23.37 -24.13 -4.63
N LEU A 23 22.95 -25.31 -4.17
CA LEU A 23 23.85 -26.43 -3.90
C LEU A 23 24.44 -26.99 -5.20
N GLU A 24 23.62 -27.14 -6.24
CA GLU A 24 24.06 -27.55 -7.59
C GLU A 24 25.04 -26.53 -8.18
N GLY A 25 24.80 -25.24 -7.96
CA GLY A 25 25.70 -24.14 -8.34
C GLY A 25 27.01 -24.09 -7.54
N ARG A 26 27.17 -24.93 -6.51
CA ARG A 26 28.38 -25.06 -5.67
C ARG A 26 28.85 -23.73 -5.06
N PHE A 27 27.92 -22.85 -4.67
CA PHE A 27 28.29 -21.61 -3.99
C PHE A 27 28.89 -21.91 -2.61
N ARG A 28 30.07 -21.37 -2.32
CA ARG A 28 30.73 -21.51 -1.00
C ARG A 28 30.12 -20.66 0.11
N ARG A 29 29.54 -19.51 -0.26
CA ARG A 29 28.95 -18.54 0.66
C ARG A 29 27.69 -17.93 0.07
N VAL A 30 26.65 -17.80 0.90
CA VAL A 30 25.39 -17.13 0.59
C VAL A 30 25.13 -16.04 1.63
N VAL A 31 24.85 -14.83 1.16
CA VAL A 31 24.51 -13.67 2.01
C VAL A 31 23.05 -13.31 1.75
N ILE A 32 22.26 -13.29 2.81
CA ILE A 32 20.81 -13.10 2.79
C ILE A 32 20.45 -11.76 3.41
N GLY A 33 19.60 -11.01 2.73
CA GLY A 33 19.11 -9.71 3.20
C GLY A 33 18.20 -9.83 4.42
N THR A 34 17.07 -10.53 4.26
CA THR A 34 16.12 -10.82 5.35
C THR A 34 15.64 -12.28 5.27
N ALA A 35 15.25 -12.84 6.41
CA ALA A 35 14.70 -14.19 6.49
C ALA A 35 13.31 -14.26 5.84
N ASP A 36 12.80 -15.47 5.56
CA ASP A 36 11.42 -15.62 5.12
C ASP A 36 10.47 -15.16 6.25
N PRO A 37 9.54 -14.22 5.99
CA PRO A 37 8.60 -13.73 7.00
C PRO A 37 7.56 -14.80 7.40
N ASN A 38 7.36 -15.85 6.61
CA ASN A 38 6.46 -16.94 6.94
C ASN A 38 7.10 -17.83 8.03
N PRO A 39 6.49 -17.96 9.22
CA PRO A 39 7.06 -18.79 10.29
C PRO A 39 7.27 -20.26 9.91
N LYS A 40 6.53 -20.76 8.91
CA LYS A 40 6.69 -22.14 8.40
C LYS A 40 7.95 -22.34 7.56
N HIS A 41 8.57 -21.27 7.08
CA HIS A 41 9.74 -21.32 6.19
C HIS A 41 10.96 -20.58 6.74
N SER A 42 10.75 -19.66 7.68
CA SER A 42 11.81 -18.84 8.28
C SER A 42 12.97 -19.71 8.81
N GLY A 43 14.17 -19.45 8.29
CA GLY A 43 15.41 -20.12 8.70
C GLY A 43 15.61 -21.53 8.14
N ALA A 44 14.64 -22.09 7.40
CA ALA A 44 14.74 -23.44 6.84
C ALA A 44 15.86 -23.53 5.79
N ALA A 45 15.94 -22.55 4.88
CA ALA A 45 16.97 -22.56 3.85
C ALA A 45 18.35 -22.28 4.44
N ILE A 46 18.42 -21.40 5.44
CA ILE A 46 19.66 -21.14 6.19
C ILE A 46 20.21 -22.44 6.78
N SER A 47 19.35 -23.22 7.43
CA SER A 47 19.72 -24.50 8.04
C SER A 47 20.16 -25.53 7.00
N ILE A 48 19.40 -25.68 5.90
CA ILE A 48 19.72 -26.62 4.81
C ILE A 48 21.11 -26.32 4.22
N LEU A 49 21.39 -25.05 3.91
CA LEU A 49 22.65 -24.63 3.29
C LEU A 49 23.83 -24.82 4.23
N ARG A 50 23.70 -24.43 5.52
CA ARG A 50 24.75 -24.63 6.54
C ARG A 50 25.08 -26.10 6.75
N ASN A 51 24.07 -26.97 6.84
CA ASN A 51 24.25 -28.42 6.98
C ASN A 51 24.97 -29.07 5.79
N ARG A 52 24.97 -28.41 4.62
CA ARG A 52 25.68 -28.85 3.41
C ARG A 52 27.04 -28.14 3.23
N GLY A 53 27.54 -27.45 4.27
CA GLY A 53 28.85 -26.82 4.28
C GLY A 53 28.93 -25.47 3.57
N VAL A 54 27.79 -24.84 3.27
CA VAL A 54 27.76 -23.48 2.72
C VAL A 54 27.81 -22.47 3.87
N GLU A 55 28.71 -21.49 3.78
CA GLU A 55 28.74 -20.37 4.72
C GLU A 55 27.50 -19.47 4.49
N VAL A 56 26.70 -19.24 5.52
CA VAL A 56 25.48 -18.42 5.41
C VAL A 56 25.48 -17.28 6.42
N GLU A 57 25.42 -16.06 5.91
CA GLU A 57 25.20 -14.82 6.67
C GLU A 57 23.80 -14.28 6.36
N CYS A 58 23.03 -13.92 7.38
CA CYS A 58 21.69 -13.37 7.24
C CYS A 58 21.58 -12.04 7.99
N GLY A 59 20.81 -11.10 7.44
CA GLY A 59 20.62 -9.76 8.01
C GLY A 59 21.37 -8.65 7.26
N CYS A 60 21.93 -8.93 6.08
CA CYS A 60 22.68 -7.94 5.31
C CYS A 60 21.74 -6.86 4.75
N LEU A 61 21.85 -5.62 5.22
CA LEU A 61 20.89 -4.54 4.90
C LEU A 61 19.43 -4.93 5.23
N GLU A 62 19.22 -5.68 6.30
CA GLU A 62 17.94 -6.28 6.67
C GLU A 62 16.77 -5.31 6.58
N SER A 63 16.89 -4.12 7.18
CA SER A 63 15.83 -3.09 7.13
C SER A 63 15.37 -2.76 5.70
N LYS A 64 16.31 -2.63 4.75
CA LYS A 64 15.98 -2.35 3.34
C LYS A 64 15.38 -3.57 2.65
N ALA A 65 15.87 -4.76 2.96
CA ALA A 65 15.36 -6.02 2.44
C ALA A 65 13.93 -6.29 2.92
N THR A 66 13.65 -6.06 4.20
CA THR A 66 12.30 -6.15 4.79
C THR A 66 11.36 -5.14 4.17
N ASP A 67 11.78 -3.88 3.97
CA ASP A 67 10.93 -2.89 3.30
C ASP A 67 10.60 -3.28 1.85
N LEU A 68 11.56 -3.86 1.12
CA LEU A 68 11.38 -4.30 -0.26
C LEU A 68 10.23 -5.33 -0.38
N ILE A 69 10.11 -6.24 0.59
CA ILE A 69 9.11 -7.31 0.58
C ILE A 69 7.88 -7.02 1.46
N ARG A 70 7.73 -5.81 2.01
CA ARG A 70 6.70 -5.48 3.02
C ARG A 70 5.26 -5.89 2.64
N PHE A 71 4.90 -5.80 1.36
CA PHE A 71 3.58 -6.22 0.87
C PHE A 71 3.39 -7.73 0.98
N PHE A 72 4.38 -8.48 0.53
CA PHE A 72 4.42 -9.93 0.67
C PHE A 72 4.45 -10.34 2.14
N ALA A 73 5.32 -9.73 2.94
CA ALA A 73 5.45 -10.02 4.37
C ALA A 73 4.13 -9.84 5.12
N LYS A 74 3.43 -8.72 4.90
CA LYS A 74 2.09 -8.49 5.49
C LYS A 74 1.09 -9.56 5.07
N HIS A 75 1.00 -9.84 3.77
CA HIS A 75 0.03 -10.79 3.24
C HIS A 75 0.28 -12.21 3.77
N VAL A 76 1.51 -12.70 3.73
CA VAL A 76 1.81 -14.07 4.16
C VAL A 76 1.69 -14.27 5.68
N THR A 77 1.87 -13.21 6.48
CA THR A 77 1.77 -13.29 7.95
C THR A 77 0.36 -13.04 8.48
N THR A 78 -0.44 -12.22 7.81
CA THR A 78 -1.76 -11.80 8.31
C THR A 78 -2.93 -12.23 7.44
N GLY A 79 -2.67 -12.69 6.20
CA GLY A 79 -3.70 -12.94 5.19
C GLY A 79 -4.27 -11.68 4.55
N ARG A 80 -3.93 -10.47 5.03
CA ARG A 80 -4.46 -9.19 4.55
C ARG A 80 -3.46 -8.47 3.64
N PRO A 81 -3.91 -7.66 2.66
CA PRO A 81 -3.03 -6.79 1.91
C PRO A 81 -2.42 -5.70 2.80
N TYR A 82 -1.21 -5.26 2.46
CA TYR A 82 -0.61 -4.06 3.05
C TYR A 82 -1.38 -2.82 2.59
N LEU A 83 -1.94 -2.07 3.54
CA LEU A 83 -2.78 -0.92 3.25
C LEU A 83 -2.01 0.40 3.41
N ILE A 84 -1.85 1.10 2.29
CA ILE A 84 -1.33 2.46 2.24
C ILE A 84 -2.51 3.44 2.27
N ALA A 85 -2.57 4.34 3.23
CA ALA A 85 -3.53 5.44 3.22
C ALA A 85 -2.89 6.68 2.61
N LYS A 86 -3.41 7.11 1.45
CA LYS A 86 -2.92 8.29 0.73
C LYS A 86 -3.92 9.43 0.81
N SER A 87 -3.45 10.62 1.20
CA SER A 87 -4.25 11.85 1.12
C SER A 87 -3.44 13.03 0.60
N ALA A 88 -4.14 14.07 0.17
CA ALA A 88 -3.58 15.39 -0.13
C ALA A 88 -4.33 16.43 0.71
N ILE A 89 -3.58 17.28 1.38
CA ILE A 89 -4.11 18.34 2.24
C ILE A 89 -3.49 19.68 1.91
N THR A 90 -4.23 20.73 2.22
CA THR A 90 -3.74 22.11 2.29
C THR A 90 -2.83 22.27 3.51
N LEU A 91 -2.11 23.40 3.60
CA LEU A 91 -1.21 23.69 4.71
C LEU A 91 -1.96 23.78 6.07
N ASP A 92 -3.23 24.18 6.04
CA ASP A 92 -4.16 24.18 7.19
C ASP A 92 -4.91 22.85 7.40
N GLY A 93 -4.48 21.76 6.75
CA GLY A 93 -4.97 20.41 7.03
C GLY A 93 -6.29 20.03 6.36
N ARG A 94 -6.74 20.76 5.32
CA ARG A 94 -8.03 20.51 4.66
C ARG A 94 -7.88 19.57 3.48
N THR A 95 -8.81 18.63 3.36
CA THR A 95 -8.91 17.64 2.27
C THR A 95 -9.88 18.09 1.16
N THR A 96 -10.49 19.25 1.32
CA THR A 96 -11.43 19.87 0.38
C THR A 96 -11.08 21.35 0.25
N LEU A 97 -11.34 21.92 -0.92
CA LEU A 97 -11.26 23.36 -1.16
C LEU A 97 -12.65 23.99 -1.04
N ARG A 98 -12.71 25.33 -1.00
CA ARG A 98 -13.99 26.03 -1.15
C ARG A 98 -14.59 25.76 -2.53
N ASN A 99 -15.90 25.80 -2.61
CA ASN A 99 -16.62 25.60 -3.86
C ASN A 99 -16.11 26.60 -4.91
N GLY A 100 -15.67 26.09 -6.07
CA GLY A 100 -15.18 26.89 -7.20
C GLY A 100 -13.66 26.86 -7.42
N ASP A 101 -12.85 26.46 -6.42
CA ASP A 101 -11.38 26.53 -6.50
C ASP A 101 -10.71 25.34 -7.24
N GLY A 102 -11.50 24.62 -8.04
CA GLY A 102 -11.06 23.45 -8.79
C GLY A 102 -10.83 22.20 -7.93
N PRO A 103 -10.60 21.03 -8.57
CA PRO A 103 -10.60 19.75 -7.87
C PRO A 103 -9.24 19.37 -7.26
N TRP A 104 -8.18 20.17 -7.43
CA TRP A 104 -6.81 19.72 -7.16
C TRP A 104 -6.13 20.52 -6.05
N ILE A 105 -5.97 19.89 -4.88
CA ILE A 105 -5.13 20.41 -3.79
C ILE A 105 -3.64 20.26 -4.13
N SER A 106 -3.23 19.06 -4.55
CA SER A 106 -1.82 18.75 -4.81
C SER A 106 -1.37 19.14 -6.21
N SER A 107 -0.10 19.48 -6.37
CA SER A 107 0.58 19.82 -7.64
C SER A 107 0.57 18.67 -8.68
N LYS A 108 0.92 19.00 -9.92
CA LYS A 108 1.07 18.03 -11.01
C LYS A 108 2.15 16.99 -10.69
N GLU A 109 3.22 17.40 -10.03
CA GLU A 109 4.35 16.58 -9.59
C GLU A 109 3.90 15.53 -8.57
N SER A 110 3.11 15.94 -7.57
CA SER A 110 2.50 15.04 -6.59
C SER A 110 1.55 14.06 -7.24
N ARG A 111 0.66 14.52 -8.14
CA ARG A 111 -0.24 13.63 -8.88
C ARG A 111 0.51 12.64 -9.78
N ARG A 112 1.68 13.02 -10.32
CA ARG A 112 2.58 12.12 -11.05
C ARG A 112 3.22 11.09 -10.13
N ASP A 113 3.57 11.46 -8.90
CA ASP A 113 4.09 10.53 -7.90
C ASP A 113 3.03 9.51 -7.43
N VAL A 114 1.77 9.94 -7.29
CA VAL A 114 0.65 9.02 -7.03
C VAL A 114 0.54 7.96 -8.12
N GLN A 115 0.82 8.26 -9.39
CA GLN A 115 0.84 7.24 -10.45
C GLN A 115 1.96 6.21 -10.26
N ARG A 116 3.11 6.60 -9.68
CA ARG A 116 4.16 5.64 -9.29
C ARG A 116 3.68 4.70 -8.21
N TRP A 117 2.95 5.22 -7.21
CA TRP A 117 2.34 4.40 -6.16
C TRP A 117 1.26 3.47 -6.69
N ARG A 118 0.33 3.98 -7.52
CA ARG A 118 -0.69 3.15 -8.18
C ARG A 118 -0.09 2.00 -8.97
N ARG A 119 1.10 2.17 -9.56
CA ARG A 119 1.78 1.11 -10.34
C ARG A 119 2.28 -0.04 -9.44
N ARG A 120 2.60 0.27 -8.19
CA ARG A 120 3.18 -0.65 -7.20
C ARG A 120 2.14 -1.45 -6.42
N ILE A 121 0.88 -1.03 -6.46
CA ILE A 121 -0.21 -1.67 -5.71
C ILE A 121 -1.02 -2.60 -6.59
N ASP A 122 -1.82 -3.46 -5.95
CA ASP A 122 -2.73 -4.38 -6.63
C ASP A 122 -4.17 -3.84 -6.64
N ALA A 123 -4.57 -3.05 -5.63
CA ALA A 123 -5.90 -2.47 -5.50
C ALA A 123 -5.91 -1.01 -5.01
N ILE A 124 -6.83 -0.20 -5.54
CA ILE A 124 -7.12 1.17 -5.08
C ILE A 124 -8.52 1.19 -4.49
N LEU A 125 -8.67 1.72 -3.28
CA LEU A 125 -9.92 1.76 -2.53
C LEU A 125 -10.38 3.21 -2.38
N ILE A 126 -11.67 3.46 -2.58
CA ILE A 126 -12.33 4.74 -2.29
C ILE A 126 -13.69 4.51 -1.62
N GLY A 127 -14.20 5.53 -0.94
CA GLY A 127 -15.59 5.54 -0.46
C GLY A 127 -16.56 6.01 -1.55
N GLY A 128 -17.83 5.64 -1.42
CA GLY A 128 -18.89 6.06 -2.34
C GLY A 128 -19.07 7.58 -2.44
N GLU A 129 -18.77 8.33 -1.36
CA GLU A 129 -18.75 9.79 -1.38
C GLU A 129 -17.71 10.35 -2.36
N THR A 130 -16.49 9.78 -2.36
CA THR A 130 -15.44 10.16 -3.32
C THR A 130 -15.87 9.83 -4.74
N LEU A 131 -16.56 8.69 -4.96
CA LEU A 131 -17.07 8.36 -6.29
C LEU A 131 -18.09 9.40 -6.77
N ARG A 132 -19.08 9.72 -5.93
CA ARG A 132 -20.15 10.69 -6.25
C ARG A 132 -19.60 12.09 -6.53
N ARG A 133 -18.66 12.55 -5.71
CA ARG A 133 -18.14 13.93 -5.80
C ARG A 133 -17.11 14.10 -6.90
N ASP A 134 -16.18 13.16 -7.01
CA ASP A 134 -14.96 13.37 -7.81
C ASP A 134 -14.96 12.54 -9.12
N ASN A 135 -15.88 11.58 -9.27
CA ASN A 135 -15.95 10.62 -10.37
C ASN A 135 -14.54 10.19 -10.88
N PRO A 136 -13.68 9.62 -10.02
CA PRO A 136 -12.30 9.39 -10.39
C PRO A 136 -12.16 8.17 -11.29
N ARG A 137 -11.25 8.23 -12.27
CA ARG A 137 -10.97 7.06 -13.14
C ARG A 137 -10.24 5.92 -12.40
N LEU A 138 -9.41 6.26 -11.40
CA LEU A 138 -8.57 5.34 -10.62
C LEU A 138 -7.67 4.42 -11.46
N THR A 139 -7.20 4.88 -12.61
CA THR A 139 -6.34 4.12 -13.53
C THR A 139 -4.88 4.58 -13.51
N LEU A 140 -4.00 3.69 -13.97
CA LEU A 140 -2.67 3.98 -14.50
C LEU A 140 -2.81 4.64 -15.88
N ARG A 141 -2.01 5.68 -16.11
CA ARG A 141 -2.08 6.53 -17.31
C ARG A 141 -0.73 6.61 -18.02
N GLY A 142 -0.76 6.69 -19.36
CA GLY A 142 0.44 6.86 -20.19
C GLY A 142 1.49 5.79 -19.92
N ALA A 143 2.75 6.21 -19.77
CA ALA A 143 3.89 5.32 -19.53
C ALA A 143 3.72 4.44 -18.26
N PHE A 144 2.94 4.87 -17.27
CA PHE A 144 2.71 4.10 -16.04
C PHE A 144 1.86 2.84 -16.28
N ALA A 145 1.07 2.78 -17.36
CA ALA A 145 0.26 1.62 -17.70
C ALA A 145 1.03 0.55 -18.50
N LYS A 146 2.21 0.88 -19.06
CA LYS A 146 2.95 -0.05 -19.92
C LYS A 146 3.43 -1.26 -19.13
N GLY A 147 3.10 -2.47 -19.60
CA GLY A 147 3.54 -3.73 -19.01
C GLY A 147 3.05 -4.00 -17.59
N ARG A 148 1.96 -3.34 -17.14
CA ARG A 148 1.35 -3.58 -15.83
C ARG A 148 -0.17 -3.60 -15.98
N PRO A 149 -0.88 -4.63 -15.48
CA PRO A 149 -2.33 -4.60 -15.41
C PRO A 149 -2.83 -3.40 -14.62
N GLN A 150 -4.02 -2.91 -14.94
CA GLN A 150 -4.66 -1.89 -14.10
C GLN A 150 -4.90 -2.45 -12.69
N PRO A 151 -4.76 -1.64 -11.63
CA PRO A 151 -5.13 -2.09 -10.29
C PRO A 151 -6.63 -2.38 -10.22
N TRP A 152 -7.03 -3.24 -9.29
CA TRP A 152 -8.43 -3.37 -8.93
C TRP A 152 -8.94 -2.03 -8.39
N ARG A 153 -10.14 -1.62 -8.80
CA ARG A 153 -10.81 -0.42 -8.33
C ARG A 153 -11.93 -0.83 -7.39
N ILE A 154 -11.77 -0.53 -6.10
CA ILE A 154 -12.68 -0.99 -5.06
C ILE A 154 -13.45 0.22 -4.53
N VAL A 155 -14.77 0.14 -4.57
CA VAL A 155 -15.68 1.16 -4.05
C VAL A 155 -16.40 0.61 -2.83
N LEU A 156 -16.24 1.26 -1.69
CA LEU A 156 -16.98 0.94 -0.47
C LEU A 156 -18.15 1.91 -0.34
N SER A 157 -19.38 1.41 -0.26
CA SER A 157 -20.60 2.22 -0.09
C SER A 157 -21.43 1.69 1.06
N GLN A 158 -22.06 2.58 1.83
CA GLN A 158 -23.02 2.16 2.86
C GLN A 158 -24.41 1.96 2.27
N SER A 159 -24.85 2.88 1.41
CA SER A 159 -26.20 2.87 0.83
C SER A 159 -26.32 2.09 -0.48
N GLY A 160 -25.20 1.83 -1.16
CA GLY A 160 -25.23 1.32 -2.54
C GLY A 160 -25.63 2.36 -3.60
N ASP A 161 -26.16 3.51 -3.19
CA ASP A 161 -26.49 4.65 -4.05
C ASP A 161 -25.21 5.25 -4.67
N LEU A 162 -24.89 4.80 -5.88
CA LEU A 162 -23.71 5.15 -6.64
C LEU A 162 -24.11 5.49 -8.08
N PRO A 163 -23.51 6.52 -8.70
CA PRO A 163 -23.85 6.94 -10.05
C PRO A 163 -23.40 5.89 -11.05
N GLU A 164 -24.34 5.29 -11.78
CA GLU A 164 -24.10 4.20 -12.73
C GLU A 164 -23.20 4.64 -13.90
N GLU A 165 -23.25 5.93 -14.23
CA GLU A 165 -22.48 6.59 -15.27
C GLU A 165 -21.02 6.89 -14.88
N ALA A 166 -20.63 6.62 -13.63
CA ALA A 166 -19.28 6.88 -13.15
C ALA A 166 -18.21 6.14 -13.98
N TYR A 167 -17.05 6.79 -14.19
CA TYR A 167 -15.98 6.23 -15.01
C TYR A 167 -15.54 4.81 -14.59
N PRO A 168 -15.44 4.48 -13.29
CA PRO A 168 -15.12 3.10 -12.88
C PRO A 168 -16.10 2.04 -13.37
N PHE A 169 -17.34 2.40 -13.71
CA PHE A 169 -18.38 1.48 -14.17
C PHE A 169 -18.54 1.46 -15.69
N THR A 170 -18.17 2.55 -16.37
CA THR A 170 -18.44 2.72 -17.81
C THR A 170 -17.20 2.58 -18.69
N ASP A 171 -15.98 2.75 -18.16
CA ASP A 171 -14.78 2.71 -18.98
C ASP A 171 -14.34 1.29 -19.41
N SER A 172 -13.31 1.22 -20.24
CA SER A 172 -12.74 -0.03 -20.77
C SER A 172 -12.11 -0.94 -19.71
N HIS A 173 -12.09 -0.53 -18.44
CA HIS A 173 -11.54 -1.31 -17.33
C HIS A 173 -12.60 -1.68 -16.30
N ARG A 174 -13.89 -1.50 -16.60
CA ARG A 174 -15.01 -1.76 -15.67
C ARG A 174 -14.99 -3.16 -15.05
N ASP A 175 -14.48 -4.16 -15.77
CA ASP A 175 -14.34 -5.55 -15.28
C ASP A 175 -13.31 -5.68 -14.14
N ARG A 176 -12.52 -4.63 -13.89
CA ARG A 176 -11.60 -4.51 -12.76
C ARG A 176 -12.14 -3.58 -11.67
N THR A 177 -13.44 -3.33 -11.65
CA THR A 177 -14.11 -2.56 -10.60
C THR A 177 -15.00 -3.46 -9.77
N ARG A 178 -14.97 -3.29 -8.45
CA ARG A 178 -15.84 -4.00 -7.51
C ARG A 178 -16.45 -3.04 -6.51
N VAL A 179 -17.70 -3.28 -6.18
CA VAL A 179 -18.46 -2.51 -5.20
C VAL A 179 -18.76 -3.42 -4.01
N PHE A 180 -18.48 -2.93 -2.81
CA PHE A 180 -18.87 -3.58 -1.56
C PHE A 180 -19.87 -2.66 -0.84
N VAL A 181 -21.06 -3.19 -0.55
CA VAL A 181 -22.16 -2.43 0.06
C VAL A 181 -22.39 -2.94 1.48
N GLY A 182 -22.33 -2.04 2.46
CA GLY A 182 -22.56 -2.36 3.88
C GLY A 182 -21.45 -3.19 4.54
N GLU A 183 -20.36 -3.48 3.85
CA GLU A 183 -19.23 -4.24 4.40
C GLU A 183 -18.21 -3.31 5.08
N SER A 184 -17.61 -3.79 6.18
CA SER A 184 -16.52 -3.09 6.86
C SER A 184 -15.25 -3.11 6.01
N LEU A 185 -14.39 -2.09 6.16
CA LEU A 185 -13.11 -2.07 5.47
C LEU A 185 -12.26 -3.30 5.83
N GLU A 186 -12.30 -3.74 7.07
CA GLU A 186 -11.59 -4.95 7.52
C GLU A 186 -12.03 -6.20 6.74
N ALA A 187 -13.34 -6.45 6.65
CA ALA A 187 -13.88 -7.59 5.90
C ALA A 187 -13.51 -7.52 4.41
N VAL A 188 -13.54 -6.32 3.83
CA VAL A 188 -13.10 -6.12 2.44
C VAL A 188 -11.61 -6.45 2.28
N LEU A 189 -10.75 -6.04 3.20
CA LEU A 189 -9.32 -6.37 3.16
C LEU A 189 -9.07 -7.87 3.30
N ASP A 190 -9.82 -8.56 4.17
CA ASP A 190 -9.76 -10.02 4.32
C ASP A 190 -10.10 -10.75 3.02
N ARG A 191 -11.19 -10.33 2.37
CA ARG A 191 -11.62 -10.91 1.08
C ARG A 191 -10.59 -10.68 -0.02
N LEU A 192 -10.08 -9.44 -0.14
CA LEU A 192 -9.04 -9.12 -1.12
C LEU A 192 -7.77 -9.94 -0.88
N GLY A 193 -7.37 -10.11 0.38
CA GLY A 193 -6.23 -10.93 0.77
C GLY A 193 -6.40 -12.40 0.40
N ALA A 194 -7.57 -12.99 0.66
CA ALA A 194 -7.89 -14.37 0.27
C ALA A 194 -7.83 -14.59 -1.26
N GLU A 195 -8.08 -13.54 -2.04
CA GLU A 195 -7.98 -13.56 -3.51
C GLU A 195 -6.57 -13.25 -4.04
N GLY A 196 -5.58 -13.13 -3.16
CA GLY A 196 -4.18 -12.90 -3.52
C GLY A 196 -3.81 -11.44 -3.79
N VAL A 197 -4.65 -10.48 -3.41
CA VAL A 197 -4.26 -9.07 -3.36
C VAL A 197 -3.30 -8.87 -2.19
N THR A 198 -2.07 -8.46 -2.48
CA THR A 198 -1.02 -8.29 -1.46
C THR A 198 -0.86 -6.83 -1.01
N SER A 199 -1.36 -5.89 -1.82
CA SER A 199 -1.15 -4.46 -1.60
C SER A 199 -2.34 -3.63 -2.04
N ALA A 200 -2.71 -2.69 -1.19
CA ALA A 200 -3.88 -1.85 -1.33
C ALA A 200 -3.52 -0.39 -1.05
N MET A 201 -4.14 0.54 -1.76
CA MET A 201 -4.03 1.97 -1.46
C MET A 201 -5.41 2.60 -1.30
N LEU A 202 -5.66 3.15 -0.12
CA LEU A 202 -6.85 3.94 0.18
C LEU A 202 -6.65 5.38 -0.28
N GLU A 203 -7.43 5.83 -1.27
CA GLU A 203 -7.43 7.21 -1.79
C GLU A 203 -8.74 7.93 -1.42
N SER A 204 -9.10 7.95 -0.14
CA SER A 204 -10.39 8.42 0.33
C SER A 204 -10.36 9.81 0.96
N GLY A 205 -11.56 10.40 1.13
CA GLY A 205 -11.77 11.57 1.99
C GLY A 205 -11.50 11.30 3.48
N GLY A 206 -11.59 12.36 4.29
CA GLY A 206 -11.22 12.33 5.71
C GLY A 206 -11.94 11.29 6.56
N ARG A 207 -13.22 11.01 6.32
CA ARG A 207 -14.02 10.07 7.12
C ARG A 207 -13.50 8.63 7.04
N LEU A 208 -13.34 8.09 5.83
CA LEU A 208 -12.86 6.71 5.64
C LEU A 208 -11.38 6.58 6.00
N PHE A 209 -10.59 7.63 5.78
CA PHE A 209 -9.20 7.69 6.27
C PHE A 209 -9.14 7.58 7.80
N GLY A 210 -9.94 8.40 8.50
CA GLY A 210 -10.01 8.39 9.96
C GLY A 210 -10.49 7.05 10.51
N ALA A 211 -11.56 6.49 9.93
CA ALA A 211 -12.08 5.18 10.34
C ALA A 211 -11.05 4.05 10.16
N ALA A 212 -10.31 4.04 9.04
CA ALA A 212 -9.25 3.06 8.81
C ALA A 212 -8.09 3.23 9.81
N LEU A 213 -7.76 4.48 10.16
CA LEU A 213 -6.73 4.79 11.14
C LEU A 213 -7.15 4.33 12.54
N SER A 214 -8.35 4.67 13.00
CA SER A 214 -8.88 4.26 14.30
C SER A 214 -8.99 2.75 14.45
N ALA A 215 -9.28 2.04 13.36
CA ALA A 215 -9.35 0.57 13.34
C ALA A 215 -7.96 -0.11 13.29
N GLY A 216 -6.86 0.66 13.24
CA GLY A 216 -5.51 0.10 13.16
C GLY A 216 -5.23 -0.64 11.84
N LEU A 217 -5.97 -0.32 10.77
CA LEU A 217 -5.87 -1.02 9.48
C LEU A 217 -4.80 -0.44 8.56
N ILE A 218 -4.29 0.77 8.83
CA ILE A 218 -3.33 1.46 7.98
C ILE A 218 -1.91 1.03 8.34
N ASP A 219 -1.18 0.44 7.39
CA ASP A 219 0.22 0.08 7.56
C ASP A 219 1.18 1.24 7.25
N GLU A 220 0.81 2.12 6.31
CA GLU A 220 1.65 3.25 5.87
C GLU A 220 0.80 4.45 5.47
N ILE A 221 1.20 5.64 5.88
CA ILE A 221 0.57 6.90 5.47
C ILE A 221 1.44 7.58 4.43
N ILE A 222 0.81 8.05 3.34
CA ILE A 222 1.40 8.94 2.35
C ILE A 222 0.57 10.22 2.30
N LEU A 223 1.11 11.30 2.84
CA LEU A 223 0.42 12.58 2.93
C LEU A 223 1.12 13.62 2.07
N TYR A 224 0.42 14.20 1.10
CA TYR A 224 0.91 15.35 0.36
C TYR A 224 0.38 16.63 0.99
N VAL A 225 1.26 17.56 1.34
CA VAL A 225 0.93 18.86 1.91
C VAL A 225 1.22 19.93 0.86
N ALA A 226 0.16 20.60 0.40
CA ALA A 226 0.25 21.71 -0.53
C ALA A 226 0.49 23.04 0.22
N PRO A 227 1.27 23.97 -0.34
CA PRO A 227 1.76 25.15 0.37
C PRO A 227 0.76 26.32 0.35
N PHE A 228 -0.52 26.07 0.61
CA PHE A 228 -1.54 27.12 0.66
C PHE A 228 -2.66 26.77 1.65
N LEU A 229 -3.40 27.77 2.09
CA LEU A 229 -4.55 27.62 3.00
C LEU A 229 -5.82 27.51 2.17
N GLY A 230 -6.55 26.38 2.27
CA GLY A 230 -7.63 26.08 1.32
C GLY A 230 -9.03 26.47 1.79
N GLY A 231 -9.21 26.84 3.07
CA GLY A 231 -10.47 27.33 3.60
C GLY A 231 -11.66 26.35 3.53
N GLY A 232 -11.40 25.08 3.21
CA GLY A 232 -12.40 24.01 3.23
C GLY A 232 -12.76 23.59 4.65
N SER A 233 -13.96 23.06 4.83
CA SER A 233 -14.45 22.64 6.15
C SER A 233 -13.94 21.26 6.58
N THR A 234 -13.60 20.39 5.62
CA THR A 234 -13.26 18.99 5.91
C THR A 234 -11.75 18.82 6.11
N GLY A 235 -11.34 18.38 7.30
CA GLY A 235 -9.96 18.02 7.61
C GLY A 235 -9.57 16.60 7.17
N LEU A 236 -8.30 16.25 7.35
CA LEU A 236 -7.89 14.84 7.40
C LEU A 236 -8.51 14.22 8.67
N GLY A 237 -9.22 13.10 8.55
CA GLY A 237 -9.99 12.54 9.67
C GLY A 237 -9.14 12.35 10.92
N SER A 238 -9.67 12.78 12.07
CA SER A 238 -9.03 12.54 13.37
C SER A 238 -9.29 11.10 13.81
N PRO A 239 -8.30 10.39 14.39
CA PRO A 239 -8.47 9.02 14.86
C PRO A 239 -9.41 8.88 16.07
N GLY A 240 -9.98 9.97 16.60
CA GLY A 240 -11.03 9.95 17.63
C GLY A 240 -10.65 9.20 18.91
N GLY A 241 -10.21 9.91 19.95
CA GLY A 241 -9.78 9.29 21.21
C GLY A 241 -8.32 8.82 21.24
N PHE A 242 -7.57 8.98 20.15
CA PHE A 242 -6.17 8.62 20.03
C PHE A 242 -5.34 9.75 19.40
N LEU A 243 -4.04 9.74 19.64
CA LEU A 243 -3.04 10.44 18.83
C LEU A 243 -2.37 9.42 17.89
N ALA A 244 -1.98 9.88 16.71
CA ALA A 244 -1.19 9.08 15.78
C ALA A 244 0.10 9.83 15.43
N ASP A 245 1.26 9.27 15.78
CA ASP A 245 2.56 9.70 15.26
C ASP A 245 3.01 8.81 14.10
N LEU A 246 3.96 9.30 13.31
CA LEU A 246 4.59 8.52 12.25
C LEU A 246 5.96 8.04 12.72
N GLU A 247 6.19 6.73 12.68
CA GLU A 247 7.48 6.13 12.89
C GLU A 247 8.39 6.37 11.67
N SER A 248 9.63 6.80 11.93
CA SER A 248 10.67 7.09 10.93
C SER A 248 10.16 7.88 9.71
N PRO A 249 9.55 9.07 9.93
CA PRO A 249 8.92 9.81 8.85
C PRO A 249 9.97 10.29 7.84
N THR A 250 9.62 10.16 6.57
CA THR A 250 10.42 10.68 5.45
C THR A 250 9.70 11.84 4.80
N PHE A 251 10.48 12.83 4.35
CA PHE A 251 9.98 14.06 3.74
C PHE A 251 10.60 14.21 2.36
N LYS A 252 9.77 14.42 1.35
CA LYS A 252 10.25 14.63 -0.02
C LYS A 252 9.46 15.70 -0.72
N ARG A 253 10.17 16.66 -1.33
CA ARG A 253 9.56 17.74 -2.11
C ARG A 253 9.11 17.25 -3.48
N PHE A 254 7.91 17.65 -3.90
CA PHE A 254 7.35 17.42 -5.23
C PHE A 254 6.75 18.72 -5.77
N GLY A 255 7.48 19.40 -6.64
CA GLY A 255 7.12 20.77 -7.03
C GLY A 255 7.18 21.67 -5.78
N ASN A 256 6.06 22.30 -5.43
CA ASN A 256 5.96 23.08 -4.19
C ASN A 256 5.29 22.32 -3.04
N ASP A 257 4.87 21.08 -3.25
CA ASP A 257 4.29 20.25 -2.19
C ASP A 257 5.39 19.49 -1.43
N ILE A 258 5.07 19.09 -0.20
CA ILE A 258 5.87 18.14 0.59
C ILE A 258 5.08 16.84 0.73
N ARG A 259 5.70 15.71 0.38
CA ARG A 259 5.19 14.38 0.70
C ARG A 259 5.81 13.90 2.00
N VAL A 260 4.97 13.62 2.99
CA VAL A 260 5.32 12.94 4.24
C VAL A 260 4.95 11.46 4.10
N THR A 261 5.85 10.56 4.51
CA THR A 261 5.59 9.12 4.50
C THR A 261 6.09 8.47 5.78
N GLY A 262 5.31 7.59 6.38
CA GLY A 262 5.71 6.85 7.59
C GLY A 262 4.65 5.84 8.03
N ARG A 263 5.00 4.99 8.99
CA ARG A 263 4.08 4.01 9.58
C ARG A 263 3.36 4.64 10.78
N PRO A 264 2.03 4.59 10.86
CA PRO A 264 1.32 5.19 11.99
C PRO A 264 1.52 4.37 13.27
N ARG A 265 1.72 5.06 14.39
CA ARG A 265 1.69 4.50 15.75
C ARG A 265 0.56 5.18 16.51
N LEU A 266 -0.45 4.39 16.89
CA LEU A 266 -1.56 4.90 17.71
C LEU A 266 -1.15 4.96 19.18
N ARG A 267 -1.45 6.08 19.83
CA ARG A 267 -1.26 6.31 21.26
C ARG A 267 -2.58 6.75 21.89
N PRO A 268 -3.03 6.13 22.99
CA PRO A 268 -4.21 6.60 23.70
C PRO A 268 -3.98 8.04 24.19
N LEU A 269 -5.05 8.84 24.16
CA LEU A 269 -5.03 10.15 24.84
C LEU A 269 -4.99 9.90 26.35
N SER A 270 -3.98 10.48 27.01
CA SER A 270 -3.87 10.53 28.47
C SER A 270 -4.97 11.36 29.09
#